data_AF-A0A329K393-F1
#
_entry.id   AF-A0A329K393-F1
#
_cell.length_a   1.000
_cell.length_b   1.000
_cell.length_c   1.000
_cell.angle_alpha   90.00
_cell.angle_beta   90.00
_cell.angle_gamma   90.00
#
_symmetry.space_group_name_H-M   'P 1'
#
loop_
_entity.id
_entity.type
_entity.pdbx_description
1 polymer ?
#
loop_
_entity_poly.entity_id
_entity_poly.type
_entity_poly.pdbx_seq_one_letter_code
_entity_poly.pdbx_strand_id
1 'polypeptide(L)'
;MSGNALSADFDLMRSVAGTTDARNEELRAMLQAFVGRMNGVPRSAWGGLAAARFKDVMDRWNAESLRLYHALSTIADTIRHNAATLQEAGHTHAHHIAAAGGNL
;
A
#
# COMPACT_ATOMS: atom_id res chain seq x y z
N MET A 1 15.46 21.20 -19.01
CA MET A 1 15.26 21.08 -17.54
C MET A 1 14.00 20.29 -17.17
N SER A 2 12.92 20.32 -17.96
CA SER A 2 11.63 19.66 -17.65
C SER A 2 11.67 18.12 -17.56
N GLY A 3 12.48 17.43 -18.39
CA GLY A 3 12.59 15.97 -18.33
C GLY A 3 13.20 15.42 -17.04
N ASN A 4 14.05 16.22 -16.37
CA ASN A 4 14.68 15.81 -15.11
C ASN A 4 13.71 15.91 -13.92
N ALA A 5 12.79 16.88 -13.96
CA ALA A 5 11.74 17.03 -12.96
C ALA A 5 10.71 15.88 -13.04
N LEU A 6 10.27 15.52 -14.25
CA LEU A 6 9.36 14.38 -14.46
C LEU A 6 9.95 13.04 -13.99
N SER A 7 11.25 12.81 -14.23
CA SER A 7 11.92 11.61 -13.71
C SER A 7 11.92 11.57 -12.18
N ALA A 8 12.20 12.71 -11.53
CA ALA A 8 12.16 12.82 -10.08
C ALA A 8 10.74 12.58 -9.51
N ASP A 9 9.71 13.06 -10.20
CA ASP A 9 8.31 12.82 -9.82
C ASP A 9 7.94 11.32 -9.89
N PHE A 10 8.41 10.59 -10.91
CA PHE A 10 8.17 9.15 -11.01
C PHE A 10 8.90 8.35 -9.94
N ASP A 11 10.13 8.73 -9.61
CA ASP A 11 10.89 8.10 -8.52
C ASP A 11 10.21 8.37 -7.17
N LEU A 12 9.66 9.57 -6.97
CA LEU A 12 8.84 9.89 -5.80
C LEU A 12 7.59 9.02 -5.72
N MET A 13 6.85 8.87 -6.83
CA MET A 13 5.66 7.99 -6.89
C MET A 13 6.00 6.54 -6.51
N ARG A 14 7.10 6.00 -7.04
CA ARG A 14 7.57 4.65 -6.71
C ARG A 14 7.96 4.52 -5.24
N SER A 15 8.63 5.53 -4.69
CA SER A 15 9.01 5.60 -3.28
C SER A 15 7.79 5.62 -2.34
N VAL A 16 6.77 6.41 -2.67
CA VAL A 16 5.51 6.47 -1.91
C VAL A 16 4.77 5.13 -1.93
N ALA A 17 4.69 4.47 -3.09
CA ALA A 17 4.11 3.13 -3.19
C ALA A 17 4.88 2.11 -2.33
N GLY A 18 6.22 2.11 -2.39
CA GLY A 18 7.04 1.23 -1.56
C GLY A 18 6.90 1.50 -0.06
N THR A 19 6.80 2.77 0.35
CA THR A 19 6.54 3.15 1.75
C THR A 19 5.19 2.64 2.22
N THR A 20 4.17 2.71 1.35
CA THR A 20 2.83 2.22 1.65
C THR A 20 2.84 0.72 1.91
N ASP A 21 3.52 -0.05 1.07
CA ASP A 21 3.65 -1.50 1.25
C ASP A 21 4.39 -1.88 2.54
N ALA A 22 5.52 -1.21 2.82
CA ALA A 22 6.30 -1.46 4.03
C ALA A 22 5.46 -1.22 5.30
N ARG A 23 4.67 -0.13 5.33
CA ARG A 23 3.74 0.14 6.44
C ARG A 23 2.62 -0.88 6.51
N ASN A 24 2.14 -1.35 5.37
CA ASN A 24 1.10 -2.35 5.32
C ASN A 24 1.57 -3.71 5.86
N GLU A 25 2.81 -4.09 5.55
CA GLU A 25 3.46 -5.29 6.09
C GLU A 25 3.72 -5.19 7.59
N GLU A 26 4.19 -4.03 8.07
CA GLU A 26 4.40 -3.76 9.49
C GLU A 26 3.10 -3.89 10.28
N LEU A 27 2.01 -3.26 9.79
CA LEU A 27 0.68 -3.39 10.37
C LEU A 27 0.23 -4.86 10.43
N ARG A 28 0.39 -5.60 9.33
CA ARG A 28 0.05 -7.03 9.27
C ARG A 28 0.84 -7.86 10.29
N ALA A 29 2.14 -7.61 10.43
CA ALA A 29 2.99 -8.32 11.37
C ALA A 29 2.57 -8.05 12.83
N MET A 30 2.31 -6.78 13.17
CA MET A 30 1.84 -6.40 14.50
C MET A 30 0.49 -7.05 14.84
N LEU A 31 -0.42 -7.11 13.88
CA LEU A 31 -1.73 -7.76 14.02
C LEU A 31 -1.60 -9.26 14.27
N GLN A 32 -0.79 -9.94 13.46
CA GLN A 32 -0.54 -11.38 13.64
C GLN A 32 0.08 -11.68 15.01
N ALA A 33 1.06 -10.89 15.44
CA ALA A 33 1.67 -11.03 16.75
C ALA A 33 0.66 -10.82 17.88
N PHE A 34 -0.21 -9.82 17.77
CA PHE A 34 -1.22 -9.55 18.77
C PHE A 34 -2.29 -10.64 18.82
N VAL A 35 -2.82 -11.10 17.68
CA VAL A 35 -3.74 -12.25 17.62
C VAL A 35 -3.12 -13.50 18.24
N GLY A 36 -1.84 -13.76 17.97
CA GLY A 36 -1.10 -14.87 18.58
C GLY A 36 -1.04 -14.76 20.10
N ARG A 37 -0.70 -13.57 20.64
CA ARG A 37 -0.71 -13.32 22.09
C ARG A 37 -2.09 -13.52 22.71
N MET A 38 -3.14 -13.05 22.03
CA MET A 38 -4.52 -13.19 22.50
C MET A 38 -5.00 -14.64 22.51
N ASN A 39 -4.71 -15.40 21.46
CA ASN A 39 -5.03 -16.83 21.43
C ASN A 39 -4.26 -17.65 22.47
N GLY A 40 -3.10 -17.15 22.93
CA GLY A 40 -2.31 -17.77 23.99
C GLY A 40 -2.80 -17.50 25.41
N VAL A 41 -3.79 -16.61 25.61
CA VAL A 41 -4.30 -16.30 26.94
C VAL A 41 -5.08 -17.51 27.49
N PRO A 42 -4.75 -18.02 28.70
CA PRO A 42 -5.43 -19.18 29.28
C PRO A 42 -6.93 -18.93 29.50
N ARG A 43 -7.76 -19.94 29.23
CA ARG A 43 -9.22 -19.89 29.50
C ARG A 43 -9.55 -19.62 30.98
N SER A 44 -8.64 -19.96 31.91
CA SER A 44 -8.78 -19.63 33.33
C SER A 44 -8.67 -18.12 33.59
N ALA A 45 -7.93 -17.38 32.77
CA ALA A 45 -7.84 -15.92 32.82
C ALA A 45 -8.98 -15.24 32.01
N TRP A 46 -9.51 -15.94 30.99
CA TRP A 46 -10.62 -15.51 30.14
C TRP A 46 -11.85 -16.39 30.31
N GLY A 47 -12.59 -16.15 31.38
CA GLY A 47 -13.85 -16.83 31.66
C GLY A 47 -15.08 -16.04 31.22
N GLY A 48 -16.12 -16.75 30.77
CA GLY A 48 -17.49 -16.23 30.68
C GLY A 48 -17.74 -15.25 29.53
N LEU A 49 -18.75 -14.39 29.72
CA LEU A 49 -19.27 -13.47 28.69
C LEU A 49 -18.21 -12.47 28.19
N ALA A 50 -17.27 -12.07 29.05
CA ALA A 50 -16.20 -11.13 28.69
C ALA A 50 -15.27 -11.71 27.61
N ALA A 51 -14.96 -13.01 27.68
CA ALA A 51 -14.13 -13.68 26.68
C ALA A 51 -14.82 -13.74 25.31
N ALA A 52 -16.13 -14.02 25.29
CA ALA A 52 -16.92 -14.03 24.05
C ALA A 52 -16.98 -12.64 23.40
N ARG A 53 -17.24 -11.59 24.18
CA ARG A 53 -17.26 -10.21 23.67
C ARG A 53 -15.90 -9.75 23.16
N PHE A 54 -14.83 -10.14 23.85
CA PHE A 54 -13.49 -9.84 23.40
C PHE A 54 -13.20 -10.51 22.06
N LYS A 55 -13.58 -11.78 21.90
CA LYS A 55 -13.45 -12.49 20.62
C LYS A 55 -14.21 -11.79 19.48
N ASP A 56 -15.45 -11.35 19.71
CA ASP A 56 -16.22 -10.63 18.69
C ASP A 56 -15.51 -9.35 18.23
N VAL A 57 -14.94 -8.58 19.18
CA VAL A 57 -14.18 -7.36 18.89
C VAL A 57 -12.91 -7.68 18.09
N MET A 58 -12.21 -8.76 18.47
CA MET A 58 -11.02 -9.24 17.76
C MET A 58 -11.31 -9.62 16.32
N ASP A 59 -12.38 -10.40 16.10
CA ASP A 59 -12.76 -10.87 14.77
C ASP A 59 -13.14 -9.67 13.87
N ARG A 60 -13.89 -8.70 14.40
CA ARG A 60 -14.24 -7.48 13.68
C ARG A 60 -13.01 -6.63 13.35
N TRP A 61 -12.14 -6.40 14.32
CA TRP A 61 -10.93 -5.59 14.09
C TRP A 61 -9.97 -6.25 13.10
N ASN A 62 -9.84 -7.57 13.13
CA ASN A 62 -9.07 -8.33 12.13
C ASN A 62 -9.66 -8.14 10.72
N ALA A 63 -10.99 -8.19 10.58
CA ALA A 63 -11.66 -7.94 9.30
C ALA A 63 -11.43 -6.51 8.78
N GLU A 64 -11.56 -5.48 9.63
CA GLU A 64 -11.29 -4.10 9.22
C GLU A 64 -9.82 -3.87 8.87
N SER A 65 -8.91 -4.56 9.56
CA SER A 65 -7.48 -4.48 9.27
C SER A 65 -7.12 -5.12 7.93
N LEU A 66 -7.74 -6.24 7.56
CA LEU A 66 -7.62 -6.85 6.23
C LEU A 66 -8.18 -5.92 5.14
N ARG A 67 -9.31 -5.24 5.40
CA ARG A 67 -9.84 -4.24 4.47
C ARG A 67 -8.88 -3.08 4.26
N LEU A 68 -8.31 -2.54 5.34
CA LEU A 68 -7.29 -1.50 5.25
C LEU A 68 -6.08 -1.98 4.44
N TYR A 69 -5.65 -3.23 4.67
CA TYR A 69 -4.54 -3.83 3.92
C TYR A 69 -4.81 -3.84 2.41
N HIS A 70 -5.98 -4.32 1.99
CA HIS A 70 -6.34 -4.36 0.58
C HIS A 70 -6.49 -2.96 -0.02
N ALA A 71 -7.04 -2.01 0.74
CA ALA A 71 -7.16 -0.62 0.29
C ALA A 71 -5.79 0.02 0.05
N LEU A 72 -4.84 -0.14 0.99
CA LEU A 72 -3.48 0.39 0.86
C LEU A 72 -2.71 -0.27 -0.30
N SER A 73 -2.83 -1.59 -0.47
CA SER A 73 -2.25 -2.29 -1.62
C SER A 73 -2.81 -1.76 -2.94
N THR A 74 -4.12 -1.54 -3.02
CA THR A 74 -4.77 -1.00 -4.22
C THR A 74 -4.28 0.42 -4.53
N ILE A 75 -4.07 1.25 -3.51
CA ILE A 75 -3.50 2.61 -3.66
C ILE A 75 -2.08 2.52 -4.21
N ALA A 76 -1.23 1.66 -3.65
CA ALA A 76 0.15 1.47 -4.12
C ALA A 76 0.19 1.00 -5.59
N ASP A 77 -0.67 0.06 -5.96
CA ASP A 77 -0.77 -0.43 -7.34
C ASP A 77 -1.27 0.66 -8.30
N THR A 78 -2.24 1.46 -7.87
CA THR A 78 -2.73 2.61 -8.65
C THR A 78 -1.61 3.63 -8.90
N ILE A 79 -0.81 3.94 -7.87
CA ILE A 79 0.33 4.87 -8.01
C ILE A 79 1.36 4.33 -9.01
N ARG A 80 1.70 3.03 -8.94
CA ARG A 80 2.62 2.39 -9.89
C ARG A 80 2.09 2.44 -11.32
N HIS A 81 0.81 2.12 -11.50
CA HIS A 81 0.16 2.15 -12.81
C HIS A 81 0.16 3.55 -13.41
N ASN A 82 -0.14 4.57 -12.59
CA ASN A 82 -0.09 5.96 -13.02
C ASN A 82 1.32 6.37 -13.42
N ALA A 83 2.35 6.00 -12.64
CA ALA A 83 3.74 6.31 -12.97
C ALA A 83 4.16 5.70 -14.31
N ALA A 84 3.82 4.44 -14.57
CA ALA A 84 4.13 3.77 -15.84
C ALA A 84 3.43 4.44 -17.03
N THR A 85 2.13 4.74 -16.89
CA THR A 85 1.34 5.39 -17.94
C THR A 85 1.87 6.78 -18.28
N LEU A 86 2.21 7.58 -17.26
CA LEU A 86 2.75 8.92 -17.45
C LEU A 86 4.16 8.89 -18.06
N GLN A 87 4.99 7.91 -17.69
CA GLN A 87 6.32 7.72 -18.27
C GLN A 87 6.24 7.38 -19.77
N GLU A 88 5.32 6.50 -20.16
CA GLU A 88 5.08 6.14 -21.57
C GLU A 88 4.59 7.35 -22.38
N ALA A 89 3.63 8.10 -21.85
CA ALA A 89 3.14 9.33 -22.46
C ALA A 89 4.26 10.36 -22.66
N GLY A 90 5.13 10.53 -21.64
CA GLY A 90 6.30 11.40 -21.73
C GLY A 90 7.30 10.98 -22.81
N HIS A 91 7.58 9.67 -22.92
CA HIS A 91 8.44 9.13 -23.98
C HIS A 91 7.88 9.37 -25.37
N THR A 92 6.58 9.11 -25.55
CA THR A 92 5.87 9.32 -26.82
C THR A 92 5.90 10.80 -27.22
N HIS A 93 5.62 11.70 -26.28
CA HIS A 93 5.65 13.13 -26.53
C HIS A 93 7.06 13.62 -26.92
N ALA A 94 8.10 13.16 -26.23
CA ALA A 94 9.49 13.48 -26.56
C ALA A 94 9.88 13.00 -27.97
N HIS A 95 9.47 11.79 -28.36
CA HIS A 95 9.69 11.25 -29.71
C HIS A 95 9.01 12.12 -30.78
N HIS A 96 7.75 12.52 -30.56
CA HIS A 96 7.05 13.39 -31.50
C HIS A 96 7.71 14.77 -31.64
N ILE A 97 8.17 15.38 -30.54
CA ILE A 97 8.92 16.65 -30.61
C ILE A 97 10.22 16.47 -31.38
N ALA A 98 11.00 15.41 -31.10
CA ALA A 98 12.24 15.14 -31.81
C ALA A 98 12.01 14.93 -33.32
N ALA A 99 10.95 14.18 -33.68
CA ALA A 99 10.58 13.98 -35.07
C ALA A 99 10.11 15.26 -35.77
N ALA A 100 9.38 16.14 -35.07
CA ALA A 100 8.97 17.44 -35.62
C ALA A 100 10.16 18.39 -35.79
N GLY A 101 11.10 18.41 -34.83
CA GLY A 101 12.30 19.25 -34.88
C GLY A 101 13.35 18.78 -35.88
N GLY A 102 13.41 17.47 -36.18
CA GLY A 102 14.29 16.92 -37.21
C GLY A 102 13.80 17.11 -38.66
N ASN A 103 12.56 17.58 -38.84
CA ASN A 103 11.98 17.92 -40.14
C ASN A 103 12.07 19.41 -40.48
N LEU A 104 12.84 20.18 -39.70
CA LEU A 104 13.20 21.59 -39.93
C LEU A 104 14.70 21.69 -40.26
#